data_AF-A0A061FC31-F1
#
_entry.id   AF-A0A061FC31-F1
#
_cell.length_a   1.000
_cell.length_b   1.000
_cell.length_c   1.000
_cell.angle_alpha   90.00
_cell.angle_beta   90.00
_cell.angle_gamma   90.00
#
_symmetry.space_group_name_H-M   'P 1'
#
loop_
_entity.id
_entity.type
_entity.pdbx_description
1 polymer ?
#
loop_
_entity_poly.entity_id
_entity_poly.type
_entity_poly.pdbx_seq_one_letter_code
_entity_poly.pdbx_strand_id
1 'polypeptide(L)'
;MANTELKSDNLFEMMKIHLATDAGKELTKKIGLVYQINIAPKKIGFDEVSYVVDLKKGEVTKGKYEGGKPDAIFTFKDDDFIKVATGKMHPQIAFMRGAMKIKGSLSAAQKFTPDIFPKPAKL
;
A
#
# COMPACT_ATOMS: atom_id res chain seq x y z
N MET A 1 -15.17 -9.34 17.01
CA MET A 1 -14.59 -8.63 15.85
C MET A 1 -13.33 -9.39 15.49
N ALA A 2 -13.30 -10.06 14.32
CA ALA A 2 -12.21 -10.97 13.98
C ALA A 2 -10.90 -10.17 13.88
N ASN A 3 -10.00 -10.42 14.83
CA ASN A 3 -8.63 -9.93 14.83
C ASN A 3 -7.87 -10.75 13.80
N THR A 4 -8.18 -10.54 12.51
CA THR A 4 -7.51 -11.23 11.42
C THR A 4 -6.17 -10.54 11.21
N GLU A 5 -5.11 -11.14 11.75
CA GLU A 5 -3.75 -10.73 11.48
C GLU A 5 -3.47 -10.92 9.97
N LEU A 6 -3.15 -9.81 9.30
CA LEU A 6 -2.82 -9.79 7.88
C LEU A 6 -1.31 -9.96 7.73
N LYS A 7 -0.86 -10.71 6.72
CA LYS A 7 0.56 -10.80 6.36
C LYS A 7 1.15 -9.41 6.08
N SER A 8 0.30 -8.51 5.58
CA SER A 8 0.63 -7.12 5.30
C SER A 8 0.77 -6.21 6.52
N ASP A 9 0.28 -6.60 7.71
CA ASP A 9 0.43 -5.77 8.93
C ASP A 9 1.91 -5.46 9.19
N ASN A 10 2.77 -6.48 9.19
CA ASN A 10 4.22 -6.33 9.39
C ASN A 10 4.87 -5.43 8.32
N LEU A 11 4.39 -5.51 7.07
CA LEU A 11 4.90 -4.68 5.98
C LEU A 11 4.57 -3.20 6.23
N PHE A 12 3.36 -2.89 6.67
CA PHE A 12 2.98 -1.51 7.00
C PHE A 12 3.76 -0.97 8.19
N GLU A 13 4.08 -1.78 9.19
CA GLU A 13 4.96 -1.38 10.27
C GLU A 13 6.39 -1.09 9.80
N MET A 14 6.96 -1.98 8.97
CA MET A 14 8.25 -1.73 8.35
C MET A 14 8.23 -0.46 7.48
N MET A 15 7.12 -0.16 6.79
CA MET A 15 6.97 1.09 6.04
C MET A 15 7.01 2.31 6.97
N LYS A 16 6.35 2.29 8.15
CA LYS A 16 6.42 3.41 9.11
C LYS A 16 7.86 3.72 9.48
N ILE A 17 8.63 2.68 9.80
CA ILE A 17 10.04 2.81 10.16
C ILE A 17 10.85 3.33 8.97
N HIS A 18 10.62 2.78 7.78
CA HIS A 18 11.32 3.19 6.57
C HIS A 18 11.08 4.65 6.20
N LEU A 19 9.84 5.14 6.28
CA LEU A 19 9.50 6.53 5.96
C LEU A 19 10.14 7.55 6.91
N ALA A 20 10.51 7.14 8.13
CA ALA A 20 11.26 7.98 9.06
C ALA A 20 12.76 8.12 8.71
N THR A 21 13.31 7.23 7.88
CA THR A 21 14.72 7.28 7.42
C THR A 21 14.94 8.33 6.34
N ASP A 22 16.18 8.70 6.06
CA ASP A 22 16.49 9.67 4.98
C ASP A 22 16.07 9.15 3.60
N ALA A 23 16.25 7.86 3.33
CA ALA A 23 15.75 7.22 2.10
C ALA A 23 14.21 7.32 1.99
N GLY A 24 13.51 7.14 3.11
CA GLY A 24 12.07 7.35 3.19
C GLY A 24 11.66 8.80 2.92
N LYS A 25 12.40 9.78 3.44
CA LYS A 25 12.17 11.21 3.17
C LYS A 25 12.46 11.60 1.71
N GLU A 26 13.38 10.92 1.04
CA GLU A 26 13.58 11.10 -0.40
C GLU A 26 12.39 10.57 -1.20
N LEU A 27 11.83 9.43 -0.77
CA LEU A 27 10.62 8.85 -1.36
C LEU A 27 9.42 9.80 -1.22
N THR A 28 9.21 10.40 -0.05
CA THR A 28 8.11 11.36 0.17
C THR A 28 8.23 12.57 -0.74
N LYS A 29 9.45 13.12 -0.92
CA LYS A 29 9.71 14.23 -1.86
C LYS A 29 9.47 13.86 -3.32
N LYS A 30 9.83 12.63 -3.72
CA LYS A 30 9.70 12.15 -5.11
C LYS A 30 8.25 11.85 -5.49
N ILE A 31 7.48 11.26 -4.57
CA ILE A 31 6.12 10.81 -4.86
C ILE A 31 5.11 11.87 -4.42
N GLY A 32 5.11 12.27 -3.15
CA GLY A 32 4.27 13.34 -2.60
C GLY A 32 2.76 13.09 -2.72
N LEU A 33 2.33 11.83 -2.61
CA LEU A 33 0.93 11.42 -2.76
C LEU A 33 0.40 10.71 -1.50
N VAL A 34 -0.91 10.70 -1.35
CA VAL A 34 -1.61 9.96 -0.31
C VAL A 34 -2.31 8.76 -0.94
N TYR A 35 -1.93 7.57 -0.51
CA TYR A 35 -2.55 6.33 -0.95
C TYR A 35 -3.38 5.71 0.16
N GLN A 36 -4.57 5.22 -0.18
CA GLN A 36 -5.30 4.30 0.69
C GLN A 36 -5.18 2.89 0.11
N ILE A 37 -4.83 1.93 0.95
CA ILE A 37 -4.66 0.53 0.58
C ILE A 37 -5.65 -0.28 1.40
N ASN A 38 -6.62 -0.88 0.71
CA ASN A 38 -7.58 -1.79 1.31
C ASN A 38 -7.09 -3.23 1.10
N ILE A 39 -6.90 -3.96 2.20
CA ILE A 39 -6.48 -5.34 2.19
C ILE A 39 -7.64 -6.23 2.60
N ALA A 40 -8.05 -7.10 1.69
CA ALA A 40 -9.00 -8.16 1.97
C ALA A 40 -8.23 -9.43 2.43
N PRO A 41 -8.60 -10.04 3.57
CA PRO A 41 -7.93 -11.25 4.04
C PRO A 41 -8.03 -12.43 3.05
N LYS A 42 -9.18 -12.56 2.36
CA LYS A 42 -9.44 -13.67 1.42
C LYS A 42 -10.02 -13.23 0.09
N LYS A 43 -10.99 -12.31 0.10
CA LYS A 43 -11.73 -11.90 -1.09
C LYS A 43 -11.98 -10.40 -1.09
N ILE A 44 -11.52 -9.72 -2.14
CA ILE A 44 -11.79 -8.29 -2.36
C ILE A 44 -13.29 -8.02 -2.22
N GLY A 45 -13.64 -7.02 -1.41
CA GLY A 45 -14.99 -6.62 -1.04
C GLY A 45 -15.49 -7.17 0.30
N PHE A 46 -14.73 -8.02 1.00
CA PHE A 46 -15.14 -8.66 2.26
C PHE A 46 -14.08 -8.45 3.34
N ASP A 47 -14.51 -7.96 4.51
CA ASP A 47 -13.69 -7.72 5.70
C ASP A 47 -12.39 -6.96 5.42
N GLU A 48 -12.47 -5.95 4.55
CA GLU A 48 -11.32 -5.15 4.15
C GLU A 48 -10.80 -4.30 5.29
N VAL A 49 -9.50 -4.38 5.53
CA VAL A 49 -8.79 -3.50 6.44
C VAL A 49 -8.10 -2.41 5.61
N SER A 50 -8.40 -1.16 5.92
CA SER A 50 -7.78 -0.01 5.25
C SER A 50 -6.50 0.42 5.96
N TYR A 51 -5.52 0.83 5.16
CA TYR A 51 -4.30 1.50 5.60
C TYR A 51 -4.12 2.75 4.75
N VAL A 52 -3.60 3.81 5.35
CA VAL A 52 -3.22 5.04 4.66
C VAL A 52 -1.70 5.09 4.63
N VAL A 53 -1.14 5.31 3.45
CA VAL A 53 0.27 5.65 3.24
C VAL A 53 0.31 7.10 2.77
N ASP A 54 0.57 8.01 3.70
CA ASP A 54 0.70 9.44 3.43
C ASP A 54 2.18 9.75 3.13
N LEU A 55 2.53 9.75 1.83
CA LEU A 55 3.86 10.12 1.37
C LEU A 55 4.06 11.63 1.28
N LYS A 56 3.09 12.46 1.69
CA LYS A 56 3.30 13.90 1.90
C LYS A 56 3.87 14.15 3.29
N LYS A 57 3.38 13.40 4.28
CA LYS A 57 3.82 13.49 5.69
C LYS A 57 4.88 12.46 6.07
N GLY A 58 5.02 11.37 5.31
CA GLY A 58 5.88 10.24 5.66
C GLY A 58 5.27 9.36 6.74
N GLU A 59 3.94 9.23 6.75
CA GLU A 59 3.20 8.51 7.79
C GLU A 59 2.44 7.31 7.21
N VAL A 60 2.31 6.24 8.00
CA VAL A 60 1.40 5.14 7.70
C VAL A 60 0.44 4.96 8.86
N THR A 61 -0.86 4.93 8.60
CA THR A 61 -1.90 4.74 9.63
C THR A 61 -2.85 3.62 9.23
N LYS A 62 -3.40 2.92 10.23
CA LYS A 62 -4.45 1.92 10.02
C LYS A 62 -5.80 2.64 10.09
N GLY A 63 -6.66 2.41 9.12
CA GLY A 63 -7.94 3.10 8.96
C GLY A 63 -8.16 3.66 7.56
N LYS A 64 -9.32 4.29 7.38
CA LYS A 64 -9.64 5.02 6.15
C LYS A 64 -8.98 6.40 6.21
N TYR A 65 -8.68 6.98 5.06
CA TYR A 65 -8.16 8.34 5.02
C TYR A 65 -9.23 9.35 5.45
N GLU A 66 -8.94 10.14 6.49
CA GLU A 66 -9.87 11.14 7.03
C GLU A 66 -9.62 12.55 6.47
N GLY A 67 -8.45 12.79 5.86
CA GLY A 67 -8.06 14.09 5.31
C GLY A 67 -8.70 14.43 3.96
N GLY A 68 -9.88 13.90 3.66
CA GLY A 68 -10.60 14.07 2.40
C GLY A 68 -10.42 12.90 1.43
N LYS A 69 -10.07 13.18 0.17
CA LYS A 69 -9.94 12.17 -0.87
C LYS A 69 -8.47 11.77 -1.07
N PRO A 70 -8.10 10.49 -0.92
CA PRO A 70 -6.75 10.04 -1.27
C PRO A 70 -6.52 10.13 -2.78
N ASP A 71 -5.25 10.29 -3.19
CA ASP A 71 -4.87 10.45 -4.60
C ASP A 71 -5.19 9.18 -5.41
N ALA A 72 -4.95 8.01 -4.82
CA ALA A 72 -5.42 6.73 -5.32
C ALA A 72 -5.78 5.78 -4.16
N ILE A 73 -6.76 4.91 -4.43
CA ILE A 73 -7.17 3.82 -3.56
C ILE A 73 -6.87 2.53 -4.27
N PHE A 74 -6.11 1.65 -3.62
CA PHE A 74 -5.83 0.31 -4.11
C PHE A 74 -6.55 -0.71 -3.26
N THR A 75 -7.03 -1.77 -3.87
CA THR A 75 -7.66 -2.88 -3.15
C THR A 75 -7.06 -4.19 -3.60
N PHE A 76 -6.58 -4.98 -2.65
CA PHE A 76 -5.90 -6.24 -2.89
C PHE A 76 -6.47 -7.35 -2.00
N LYS A 77 -6.18 -8.60 -2.36
CA LYS A 77 -6.06 -9.66 -1.35
C LYS A 77 -4.72 -9.54 -0.66
N ASP A 78 -4.66 -9.92 0.61
CA ASP A 78 -3.44 -9.87 1.43
C ASP A 78 -2.25 -10.57 0.76
N ASP A 79 -2.44 -11.79 0.26
CA ASP A 79 -1.40 -12.54 -0.46
C ASP A 79 -0.90 -11.87 -1.75
N ASP A 80 -1.79 -11.22 -2.49
CA ASP A 80 -1.41 -10.57 -3.76
C ASP A 80 -0.71 -9.23 -3.50
N PHE A 81 -1.13 -8.51 -2.44
CA PHE A 81 -0.45 -7.30 -2.01
C PHE A 81 1.00 -7.59 -1.60
N ILE A 82 1.25 -8.64 -0.82
CA ILE A 82 2.63 -9.04 -0.45
C ILE A 82 3.48 -9.32 -1.69
N LYS A 83 2.94 -10.02 -2.69
CA LYS A 83 3.67 -10.27 -3.94
C LYS A 83 3.98 -8.97 -4.69
N VAL A 84 3.06 -8.03 -4.70
CA VAL A 84 3.26 -6.72 -5.35
C VAL A 84 4.31 -5.90 -4.60
N ALA A 85 4.17 -5.78 -3.28
CA ALA A 85 5.10 -5.01 -2.45
C ALA A 85 6.52 -5.56 -2.45
N THR A 86 6.67 -6.90 -2.53
CA THR A 86 7.98 -7.56 -2.62
C THR A 86 8.54 -7.63 -4.05
N GLY A 87 7.85 -7.06 -5.05
CA GLY A 87 8.26 -7.08 -6.45
C GLY A 87 8.10 -8.45 -7.15
N LYS A 88 7.55 -9.46 -6.46
CA LYS A 88 7.24 -10.79 -7.05
C LYS A 88 6.09 -10.74 -8.06
N MET A 89 5.27 -9.69 -8.03
CA MET A 89 4.22 -9.43 -9.01
C MET A 89 4.22 -7.96 -9.41
N HIS A 90 4.21 -7.67 -10.71
CA HIS A 90 4.14 -6.29 -11.17
C HIS A 90 2.72 -5.71 -10.94
N PRO A 91 2.57 -4.47 -10.44
CA PRO A 91 1.26 -3.86 -10.15
C PRO A 91 0.30 -3.85 -11.35
N GLN A 92 0.81 -3.60 -12.57
CA GLN A 92 -0.02 -3.61 -13.77
C GLN A 92 -0.59 -5.01 -14.06
N ILE A 93 0.18 -6.07 -13.84
CA ILE A 93 -0.27 -7.45 -14.02
C ILE A 93 -1.33 -7.80 -12.96
N ALA A 94 -1.11 -7.35 -11.71
CA ALA A 94 -2.08 -7.53 -10.63
C ALA A 94 -3.44 -6.88 -10.98
N PHE A 95 -3.42 -5.68 -11.56
CA PHE A 95 -4.63 -5.01 -12.04
C PHE A 95 -5.33 -5.79 -13.16
N MET A 96 -4.57 -6.16 -14.21
CA MET A 96 -5.10 -6.86 -15.38
C MET A 96 -5.76 -8.21 -15.03
N ARG A 97 -5.26 -8.90 -13.99
CA ARG A 97 -5.80 -10.18 -13.52
C ARG A 97 -6.87 -10.05 -12.44
N GLY A 98 -7.26 -8.82 -12.09
CA GLY A 98 -8.25 -8.55 -11.04
C GLY A 98 -7.76 -8.79 -9.60
N ALA A 99 -6.46 -9.01 -9.40
CA ALA A 99 -5.82 -9.12 -8.09
C ALA A 99 -5.62 -7.76 -7.40
N MET A 100 -5.68 -6.67 -8.18
CA MET A 100 -5.67 -5.29 -7.71
C MET A 100 -6.86 -4.55 -8.32
N LYS A 101 -7.57 -3.75 -7.51
CA LYS A 101 -8.48 -2.71 -8.01
C LYS A 101 -7.89 -1.34 -7.71
N ILE A 102 -8.12 -0.39 -8.61
CA ILE A 102 -7.66 0.99 -8.48
C ILE A 102 -8.89 1.89 -8.53
N LYS A 103 -8.97 2.88 -7.63
CA LYS A 103 -9.85 4.04 -7.74
C LYS A 103 -9.04 5.32 -7.56
N GLY A 104 -9.49 6.43 -8.12
CA GLY A 104 -8.78 7.71 -8.05
C GLY A 104 -7.96 8.01 -9.30
N SER A 105 -6.85 8.71 -9.14
CA SER A 105 -6.03 9.16 -10.27
C SER A 105 -5.17 8.05 -10.86
N LEU A 106 -5.23 7.87 -12.18
CA LEU A 106 -4.37 6.93 -12.90
C LEU A 106 -2.90 7.35 -12.86
N SER A 107 -2.60 8.65 -12.93
CA SER A 107 -1.22 9.14 -12.82
C SER A 107 -0.65 8.91 -11.42
N ALA A 108 -1.49 9.03 -10.38
CA ALA A 108 -1.12 8.65 -9.03
C ALA A 108 -0.89 7.14 -8.90
N ALA A 109 -1.73 6.34 -9.56
CA ALA A 109 -1.59 4.88 -9.58
C ALA A 109 -0.32 4.39 -10.30
N GLN A 110 0.12 5.08 -11.35
CA GLN A 110 1.37 4.75 -12.05
C GLN A 110 2.62 4.96 -11.18
N LYS A 111 2.56 5.87 -10.20
CA LYS A 111 3.65 6.09 -9.22
C LYS A 111 3.68 5.06 -8.10
N PHE A 112 2.67 4.19 -8.00
CA PHE A 112 2.64 3.09 -7.04
C PHE A 112 3.49 1.93 -7.57
N THR A 113 4.79 1.96 -7.28
CA THR A 113 5.75 0.92 -7.66
C THR A 113 6.25 0.16 -6.43
N PRO A 114 6.82 -1.05 -6.58
CA PRO A 114 7.40 -1.78 -5.45
C PRO A 114 8.47 -1.01 -4.68
N ASP A 115 9.12 -0.02 -5.30
CA ASP A 115 10.16 0.81 -4.67
C ASP A 115 9.66 1.67 -3.50
N ILE A 116 8.33 1.85 -3.37
CA ILE A 116 7.77 2.57 -2.23
C ILE A 116 7.81 1.74 -0.94
N PHE A 117 7.96 0.43 -1.07
CA PHE A 117 7.99 -0.49 0.05
C PHE A 117 9.43 -0.74 0.48
N PRO A 118 9.68 -0.92 1.78
CA PRO A 118 10.98 -1.38 2.24
C PRO A 118 11.28 -2.70 1.53
N LYS A 119 12.44 -2.77 0.88
CA LYS A 119 12.88 -4.02 0.27
C LYS A 119 12.99 -5.05 1.39
N PRO A 120 12.46 -6.28 1.22
CA PRO A 120 12.75 -7.34 2.16
C PRO A 120 14.27 -7.43 2.24
N ALA A 121 14.83 -7.24 3.45
CA ALA A 121 16.21 -7.59 3.70
C ALA A 121 16.37 -9.02 3.15
N LYS A 122 17.39 -9.27 2.33
CA LYS A 122 17.64 -10.61 1.79
C LYS A 122 17.58 -11.59 2.97
N LEU A 123 16.51 -12.36 3.05
CA LEU A 123 16.42 -13.53 3.92
C LEU A 123 17.44 -14.55 3.43
#